data_AF-A0A7L2A579-F1
#
_entry.id   AF-A0A7L2A579-F1
#
_cell.length_a   1.000
_cell.length_b   1.000
_cell.length_c   1.000
_cell.angle_alpha   90.00
_cell.angle_beta   90.00
_cell.angle_gamma   90.00
#
_symmetry.space_group_name_H-M   'P 1'
#
loop_
_entity.id
_entity.type
_entity.pdbx_description
1 polymer ?
#
loop_
_entity_poly.entity_id
_entity_poly.type
_entity_poly.pdbx_seq_one_letter_code
_entity_poly.pdbx_strand_id
1 'polypeptide(L)'
;DLIPEFAEVDKTNPNCVVLGDAAENFTYANLNEAFRLLIGMEKPVLISLGKGRYYKETDGLKLDVGAYMKALEYACDVQAEVVGKPAKRFFESALAELGVPAEQAIMIGDDIVSDVGGAQQCGMRALQVRTGKYR
;
A
#
# COMPACT_ATOMS: atom_id res chain seq x y z
N ASP A 1 -5.46 -3.87 -11.63
CA ASP A 1 -4.14 -3.91 -12.30
C ASP A 1 -3.59 -2.50 -12.29
N LEU A 2 -2.46 -2.29 -11.63
CA LEU A 2 -1.82 -0.98 -11.45
C LEU A 2 -0.78 -0.67 -12.54
N ILE A 3 -0.40 -1.64 -13.37
CA ILE A 3 0.66 -1.47 -14.38
C ILE A 3 0.43 -0.24 -15.29
N PRO A 4 -0.80 0.06 -15.76
CA PRO A 4 -1.04 1.24 -16.59
C PRO A 4 -0.69 2.57 -15.93
N GLU A 5 -0.82 2.69 -14.60
CA GLU A 5 -0.47 3.92 -13.87
C GLU A 5 1.04 4.23 -13.89
N PHE A 6 1.87 3.21 -14.16
CA PHE A 6 3.32 3.32 -14.25
C PHE A 6 3.83 3.18 -15.69
N ALA A 7 2.98 3.40 -16.71
CA ALA A 7 3.36 3.24 -18.11
C ALA A 7 4.49 4.21 -18.54
N GLU A 8 4.48 5.43 -18.00
CA GLU A 8 5.44 6.50 -18.35
C GLU A 8 6.71 6.48 -17.49
N VAL A 9 6.81 5.57 -16.53
CA VAL A 9 7.98 5.45 -15.65
C VAL A 9 9.06 4.61 -16.33
N ASP A 10 10.27 5.15 -16.43
CA ASP A 10 11.45 4.43 -16.93
C ASP A 10 11.82 3.27 -15.99
N LYS A 11 11.99 2.07 -16.56
CA LYS A 11 12.28 0.82 -15.87
C LYS A 11 13.58 0.17 -16.36
N THR A 12 14.33 0.82 -17.25
CA THR A 12 15.51 0.25 -17.91
C THR A 12 16.69 0.05 -16.96
N ASN A 13 16.82 0.91 -15.94
CA ASN A 13 17.82 0.81 -14.89
C ASN A 13 17.17 0.98 -13.51
N PRO A 14 16.52 -0.06 -12.96
CA PRO A 14 15.73 0.05 -11.74
C PRO A 14 16.62 0.36 -10.53
N ASN A 15 16.20 1.34 -9.73
CA ASN A 15 16.87 1.77 -8.50
C ASN A 15 16.01 1.59 -7.24
N CYS A 16 14.81 1.04 -7.41
CA CYS A 16 13.87 0.73 -6.34
C CYS A 16 12.92 -0.37 -6.81
N VAL A 17 12.16 -0.93 -5.87
CA VAL A 17 11.01 -1.77 -6.14
C VAL A 17 9.77 -1.10 -5.55
N VAL A 18 8.75 -0.91 -6.37
CA VAL A 18 7.42 -0.43 -5.94
C VAL A 18 6.46 -1.61 -5.93
N LEU A 19 5.88 -1.90 -4.77
CA LEU A 19 4.93 -2.97 -4.56
C LEU A 19 3.53 -2.41 -4.38
N GLY A 20 2.67 -2.63 -5.38
CA GLY A 20 1.24 -2.35 -5.33
C GLY A 20 0.42 -3.64 -5.32
N ASP A 21 -0.91 -3.51 -5.34
CA ASP A 21 -1.80 -4.65 -5.55
C ASP A 21 -1.59 -5.23 -6.95
N ALA A 22 -1.12 -6.48 -6.97
CA ALA A 22 -0.76 -7.20 -8.18
C ALA A 22 -1.65 -8.42 -8.43
N ALA A 23 -2.57 -8.77 -7.50
CA ALA A 23 -3.42 -9.96 -7.57
C ALA A 23 -2.65 -11.22 -8.06
N GLU A 24 -3.06 -11.80 -9.19
CA GLU A 24 -2.45 -12.99 -9.81
C GLU A 24 -0.97 -12.80 -10.19
N ASN A 25 -0.49 -11.55 -10.30
CA ASN A 25 0.91 -11.25 -10.57
C ASN A 25 1.81 -11.36 -9.32
N PHE A 26 1.26 -11.65 -8.13
CA PHE A 26 2.05 -12.08 -6.98
C PHE A 26 2.53 -13.53 -7.12
N THR A 27 3.27 -13.79 -8.19
CA THR A 27 3.86 -15.09 -8.49
C THR A 27 5.23 -15.24 -7.85
N TYR A 28 5.66 -16.49 -7.65
CA TYR A 28 7.03 -16.80 -7.23
C TYR A 28 8.07 -16.17 -8.17
N ALA A 29 7.81 -16.13 -9.47
CA ALA A 29 8.72 -15.53 -10.46
C ALA A 29 8.89 -14.02 -10.23
N ASN A 30 7.78 -13.28 -10.13
CA ASN A 30 7.81 -11.81 -9.98
C ASN A 30 8.39 -11.40 -8.62
N LEU A 31 8.07 -12.13 -7.55
CA LEU A 31 8.66 -11.88 -6.23
C LEU A 31 10.17 -12.14 -6.22
N ASN A 32 10.65 -13.16 -6.93
CA ASN A 32 12.09 -13.41 -7.04
C ASN A 32 12.81 -12.36 -7.89
N GLU A 33 12.14 -11.80 -8.91
CA GLU A 33 12.69 -10.68 -9.67
C GLU A 33 12.86 -9.45 -8.77
N ALA A 34 11.82 -9.07 -8.03
CA ALA A 34 11.87 -8.00 -7.04
C ALA A 34 12.96 -8.24 -5.97
N PHE A 35 13.04 -9.47 -5.43
CA PHE A 35 14.07 -9.86 -4.47
C PHE A 35 15.49 -9.70 -5.03
N ARG A 36 15.74 -10.19 -6.26
CA ARG A 36 17.07 -10.10 -6.89
C ARG A 36 17.50 -8.66 -7.14
N LEU A 37 16.55 -7.80 -7.52
CA LEU A 37 16.81 -6.36 -7.66
C LEU A 37 17.20 -5.76 -6.31
N LEU A 38 16.40 -5.97 -5.27
CA LEU A 38 16.66 -5.42 -3.94
C LEU A 38 17.99 -5.91 -3.34
N ILE A 39 18.24 -7.21 -3.33
CA ILE A 39 19.44 -7.78 -2.70
C ILE A 39 20.74 -7.40 -3.45
N GLY A 40 20.63 -7.04 -4.73
CA GLY A 40 21.76 -6.58 -5.55
C GLY A 40 22.05 -5.08 -5.46
N MET A 41 21.15 -4.29 -4.86
CA MET A 41 21.34 -2.84 -4.70
C MET A 41 22.28 -2.54 -3.52
N GLU A 42 23.18 -1.56 -3.69
CA GLU A 42 24.00 -1.05 -2.59
C GLU A 42 23.14 -0.43 -1.47
N LYS A 43 22.03 0.22 -1.87
CA LYS A 43 21.04 0.83 -0.98
C LYS A 43 19.65 0.41 -1.45
N PRO A 44 19.12 -0.73 -0.98
CA PRO A 44 17.82 -1.21 -1.42
C PRO A 44 16.70 -0.26 -1.01
N VAL A 45 15.86 0.09 -1.98
CA VAL A 45 14.67 0.93 -1.77
C VAL A 45 13.44 0.10 -2.12
N LEU A 46 12.69 -0.30 -1.08
CA LEU A 46 11.40 -0.96 -1.22
C LEU A 46 10.30 0.02 -0.84
N ILE A 47 9.39 0.29 -1.76
CA ILE A 47 8.22 1.15 -1.55
C ILE A 47 6.98 0.27 -1.64
N SER A 48 6.04 0.42 -0.71
CA SER A 48 4.76 -0.27 -0.78
C SER A 48 3.59 0.70 -0.77
N LEU A 49 2.64 0.49 -1.68
CA LEU A 49 1.43 1.32 -1.77
C LEU A 49 0.41 1.03 -0.67
N GLY A 50 0.66 0.03 0.19
CA GLY A 50 -0.19 -0.29 1.33
C GLY A 50 0.48 -1.27 2.28
N LYS A 51 -0.12 -1.45 3.46
CA LYS A 51 0.34 -2.45 4.45
C LYS A 51 -0.77 -3.39 4.92
N GLY A 52 -1.84 -3.46 4.13
CA GLY A 52 -2.99 -4.31 4.43
C GLY A 52 -2.56 -5.77 4.46
N ARG A 53 -3.12 -6.52 5.41
CA ARG A 53 -2.82 -7.95 5.57
C ARG A 53 -3.66 -8.81 4.62
N TYR A 54 -4.92 -8.42 4.48
CA TYR A 54 -5.92 -9.06 3.66
C TYR A 54 -7.08 -8.09 3.44
N TYR A 55 -7.88 -8.39 2.42
CA TYR A 55 -9.15 -7.73 2.13
C TYR A 55 -10.24 -8.79 1.88
N LYS A 56 -11.50 -8.38 1.80
CA LYS A 56 -12.65 -9.29 1.60
C LYS A 56 -13.27 -9.08 0.24
N GLU A 57 -13.40 -10.17 -0.51
CA GLU A 57 -14.19 -10.25 -1.74
C GLU A 57 -15.44 -11.14 -1.53
N THR A 58 -16.21 -11.35 -2.60
CA THR A 58 -17.45 -12.14 -2.59
C THR A 58 -17.20 -13.63 -2.29
N ASP A 59 -16.04 -14.16 -2.66
CA ASP A 59 -15.64 -15.56 -2.50
C ASP A 59 -14.84 -15.83 -1.22
N GLY A 60 -14.40 -14.79 -0.50
CA GLY A 60 -13.69 -14.95 0.76
C GLY A 60 -12.66 -13.86 1.05
N LEU A 61 -11.74 -14.16 1.96
CA LEU A 61 -10.62 -13.28 2.29
C LEU A 61 -9.48 -13.54 1.31
N LYS A 62 -8.87 -12.46 0.82
CA LYS A 62 -7.72 -12.49 -0.09
C LYS A 62 -6.52 -11.81 0.55
N LEU A 63 -5.33 -12.34 0.28
CA LEU A 63 -4.08 -11.72 0.72
C LEU A 63 -3.93 -10.36 0.04
N ASP A 64 -3.46 -9.40 0.81
CA ASP A 64 -3.21 -8.04 0.34
C ASP A 64 -1.68 -7.80 0.23
N VAL A 65 -1.28 -6.70 -0.39
CA VAL A 65 0.10 -6.31 -0.70
C VAL A 65 1.05 -6.43 0.49
N GLY A 66 0.56 -6.19 1.71
CA GLY A 66 1.37 -6.21 2.92
C GLY A 66 1.97 -7.58 3.26
N ALA A 67 1.33 -8.69 2.84
CA ALA A 67 1.89 -10.02 3.03
C ALA A 67 3.16 -10.23 2.17
N TYR A 68 3.10 -9.79 0.91
CA TYR A 68 4.21 -9.88 -0.04
C TYR A 68 5.31 -8.85 0.26
N MET A 69 4.93 -7.66 0.73
CA MET A 69 5.85 -6.65 1.24
C MET A 69 6.69 -7.24 2.38
N LYS A 70 6.04 -7.86 3.38
CA LYS A 70 6.74 -8.47 4.52
C LYS A 70 7.67 -9.62 4.10
N ALA A 71 7.32 -10.38 3.06
CA ALA A 71 8.20 -11.41 2.51
C ALA A 71 9.49 -10.80 1.93
N LEU A 72 9.40 -9.71 1.17
CA LEU A 72 10.57 -9.02 0.62
C LEU A 72 11.39 -8.29 1.69
N GLU A 73 10.73 -7.62 2.64
CA GLU A 73 11.40 -7.01 3.81
C GLU A 73 12.23 -8.04 4.57
N TYR A 74 11.64 -9.21 4.84
CA TYR A 74 12.32 -10.30 5.53
C TYR A 74 13.47 -10.88 4.72
N ALA A 75 13.27 -11.12 3.42
CA ALA A 75 14.30 -11.72 2.56
C ALA A 75 15.50 -10.80 2.31
N CYS A 76 15.29 -9.48 2.29
CA CYS A 76 16.34 -8.50 1.99
C CYS A 76 16.90 -7.79 3.23
N ASP A 77 16.36 -8.05 4.42
CA ASP A 77 16.64 -7.31 5.66
C ASP A 77 16.47 -5.79 5.49
N VAL A 78 15.33 -5.39 4.91
CA VAL A 78 14.96 -3.98 4.67
C VAL A 78 13.62 -3.65 5.30
N GLN A 79 13.35 -2.35 5.45
CA GLN A 79 12.02 -1.85 5.80
C GLN A 79 11.43 -1.11 4.60
N ALA A 80 10.18 -1.41 4.27
CA ALA A 80 9.49 -0.77 3.17
C ALA A 80 9.03 0.65 3.57
N GLU A 81 9.18 1.61 2.66
CA GLU A 81 8.48 2.88 2.75
C GLU A 81 7.02 2.69 2.36
N VAL A 82 6.10 2.80 3.33
CA VAL A 82 4.67 2.66 3.06
C VAL A 82 4.08 4.03 2.73
N VAL A 83 3.67 4.22 1.47
CA VAL A 83 3.07 5.48 0.99
C VAL A 83 1.54 5.50 1.04
N GLY A 84 0.92 4.35 1.29
CA GLY A 84 -0.53 4.22 1.48
C GLY A 84 -1.01 4.34 2.92
N LYS A 85 -2.30 4.10 3.12
CA LYS A 85 -2.94 4.06 4.46
C LYS A 85 -2.20 3.12 5.41
N PRO A 86 -2.02 3.48 6.70
CA PRO A 86 -2.46 4.69 7.39
C PRO A 86 -1.43 5.83 7.37
N ALA A 87 -0.49 5.87 6.41
CA ALA A 87 0.50 6.94 6.37
C ALA A 87 -0.20 8.30 6.23
N LYS A 88 0.17 9.28 7.06
CA LYS A 88 -0.43 10.62 7.10
C LYS A 88 -0.45 11.28 5.71
N ARG A 89 0.68 11.15 5.00
CA ARG A 89 0.89 11.68 3.65
C ARG A 89 -0.17 11.21 2.65
N PHE A 90 -0.70 9.99 2.80
CA PHE A 90 -1.77 9.50 1.93
C PHE A 90 -3.03 10.37 2.03
N PHE A 91 -3.46 10.66 3.26
CA PHE A 91 -4.65 11.48 3.52
C PHE A 91 -4.40 12.95 3.19
N GLU A 92 -3.22 13.47 3.54
CA GLU A 92 -2.84 14.86 3.25
C GLU A 92 -2.79 15.14 1.74
N SER A 93 -2.27 14.20 0.93
CA SER A 93 -2.28 14.32 -0.52
C SER A 93 -3.70 14.41 -1.09
N ALA A 94 -4.61 13.54 -0.63
CA ALA A 94 -6.01 13.57 -1.08
C ALA A 94 -6.72 14.88 -0.67
N LEU A 95 -6.49 15.37 0.54
CA LEU A 95 -7.04 16.65 1.01
C LEU A 95 -6.49 17.84 0.19
N ALA A 96 -5.19 17.82 -0.11
CA ALA A 96 -4.55 18.86 -0.91
C ALA A 96 -5.08 18.90 -2.35
N GLU A 97 -5.29 17.74 -2.96
CA GLU A 97 -5.89 17.63 -4.30
C GLU A 97 -7.34 18.15 -4.32
N LEU A 98 -8.11 17.86 -3.28
CA LEU A 98 -9.48 18.37 -3.12
C LEU A 98 -9.55 19.84 -2.70
N GLY A 99 -8.44 20.43 -2.23
CA GLY A 99 -8.39 21.80 -1.72
C GLY A 99 -9.21 22.05 -0.45
N VAL A 100 -9.42 21.02 0.38
CA VAL A 100 -10.23 21.11 1.61
C VAL A 100 -9.40 20.82 2.85
N PRO A 101 -9.66 21.49 3.98
CA PRO A 101 -9.03 21.15 5.25
C PRO A 101 -9.60 19.84 5.83
N ALA A 102 -8.84 19.16 6.67
CA ALA A 102 -9.18 17.83 7.20
C ALA A 102 -10.54 17.78 7.91
N GLU A 103 -10.93 18.85 8.61
CA GLU A 103 -12.17 18.95 9.38
C GLU A 103 -13.42 18.95 8.48
N GLN A 104 -13.25 19.34 7.21
CA GLN A 104 -14.30 19.38 6.19
C GLN A 104 -14.43 18.09 5.39
N ALA A 105 -13.56 17.10 5.63
CA ALA A 105 -13.61 15.79 4.99
C ALA A 105 -14.01 14.69 6.00
N ILE A 106 -14.56 13.59 5.46
CA ILE A 106 -14.83 12.37 6.22
C ILE A 106 -14.26 11.16 5.50
N MET A 107 -13.44 10.37 6.19
CA MET A 107 -12.99 9.07 5.70
C MET A 107 -14.04 8.01 6.03
N ILE A 108 -14.47 7.23 5.04
CA ILE A 108 -15.37 6.08 5.23
C ILE A 108 -14.59 4.82 4.87
N GLY A 109 -14.52 3.86 5.78
CA GLY A 109 -13.74 2.64 5.57
C GLY A 109 -14.15 1.48 6.47
N ASP A 110 -13.72 0.28 6.12
CA ASP A 110 -13.99 -0.94 6.89
C ASP A 110 -12.82 -1.32 7.83
N ASP A 111 -11.63 -0.74 7.62
CA ASP A 111 -10.44 -0.98 8.43
C ASP A 111 -10.31 0.05 9.58
N ILE A 112 -10.42 -0.44 10.82
CA ILE A 112 -10.29 0.42 12.02
C ILE A 112 -8.92 1.10 12.12
N VAL A 113 -7.85 0.44 11.69
CA VAL A 113 -6.48 0.95 11.82
C VAL A 113 -6.10 1.78 10.61
N SER A 114 -6.26 1.20 9.42
CA SER A 114 -5.75 1.78 8.17
C SER A 114 -6.59 2.96 7.71
N ASP A 115 -7.92 2.84 7.77
CA ASP A 115 -8.84 3.88 7.30
C ASP A 115 -9.16 4.86 8.41
N VAL A 116 -9.78 4.37 9.48
CA VAL A 116 -10.32 5.21 10.56
C VAL A 116 -9.19 5.81 11.39
N GLY A 117 -8.30 4.97 11.91
CA GLY A 117 -7.16 5.42 12.70
C GLY A 117 -6.22 6.34 11.91
N GLY A 118 -5.92 6.00 10.65
CA GLY A 118 -5.11 6.84 9.76
C GLY A 118 -5.73 8.22 9.52
N ALA A 119 -7.02 8.29 9.20
CA ALA A 119 -7.71 9.55 8.97
C ALA A 119 -7.80 10.41 10.24
N GLN A 120 -8.10 9.81 11.39
CA GLN A 120 -8.18 10.52 12.68
C GLN A 120 -6.83 11.14 13.08
N GLN A 121 -5.70 10.46 12.81
CA GLN A 121 -4.37 11.02 13.02
C GLN A 121 -4.09 12.25 12.15
N CYS A 122 -4.84 12.45 11.06
CA CYS A 122 -4.77 13.61 10.18
C CYS A 122 -5.75 14.73 10.56
N GLY A 123 -6.53 14.57 11.65
CA GLY A 123 -7.57 15.52 12.05
C GLY A 123 -8.90 15.37 11.29
N MET A 124 -9.01 14.34 10.44
CA MET A 124 -10.26 14.07 9.72
C MET A 124 -11.30 13.41 10.63
N ARG A 125 -12.57 13.65 10.34
CA ARG A 125 -13.64 12.76 10.83
C ARG A 125 -13.55 11.44 10.09
N ALA A 126 -13.95 10.36 10.75
CA ALA A 126 -13.96 9.04 10.14
C ALA A 126 -15.19 8.23 10.57
N LEU A 127 -15.73 7.43 9.65
CA LEU A 127 -16.87 6.55 9.88
C LEU A 127 -16.49 5.11 9.49
N GLN A 128 -16.57 4.21 10.46
CA GLN A 128 -16.36 2.79 10.21
C GLN A 128 -17.64 2.13 9.71
N VAL A 129 -17.58 1.47 8.57
CA VAL A 129 -18.67 0.63 8.07
C VAL A 129 -18.55 -0.80 8.59
N ARG A 130 -19.68 -1.46 8.81
CA ARG A 130 -19.76 -2.87 9.25
C ARG A 130 -19.87 -3.85 8.08
N THR A 131 -19.12 -3.58 7.02
CA THR A 131 -19.04 -4.39 5.80
C THR A 131 -17.58 -4.76 5.54
N GLY A 132 -17.30 -5.48 4.45
CA GLY A 132 -15.92 -5.86 4.11
C GLY A 132 -15.25 -6.70 5.20
N LYS A 133 -14.02 -6.34 5.59
CA LYS A 133 -13.23 -7.08 6.59
C LYS A 133 -13.52 -6.69 8.04
N TYR A 134 -14.55 -5.88 8.30
CA TYR A 134 -15.00 -5.51 9.64
C TYR A 134 -15.20 -6.77 10.52
N ARG A 135 -14.71 -6.71 11.76
CA ARG A 135 -14.88 -7.73 12.79
C ARG A 135 -15.07 -7.07 14.14
#